data_AF-A0A7C7MYM8-F1
#
_entry.id   AF-A0A7C7MYM8-F1
#
_cell.length_a   1.000
_cell.length_b   1.000
_cell.length_c   1.000
_cell.angle_alpha   90.00
_cell.angle_beta   90.00
_cell.angle_gamma   90.00
#
_symmetry.space_group_name_H-M   'P 1'
#
loop_
_entity.id
_entity.type
_entity.pdbx_description
1 polymer ?
#
loop_
_entity_poly.entity_id
_entity_poly.type
_entity_poly.pdbx_seq_one_letter_code
_entity_poly.pdbx_strand_id
1 'polypeptide(L)'
;MKYILRLMIVGLLFGSCENTSNSVNPTERNLASKVAYADEITNEVVFESHYKMLVFALKKGQDLKPHSATMDAPLIMLEGSAMVTIGTTETTVKKGDIITLPKDSMHGVSPITNCKFLLIK
;
A
#
# COMPACT_ATOMS: atom_id res chain seq x y z
N MET A 1 -50.66 -51.91 14.25
CA MET A 1 -50.36 -50.47 14.01
C MET A 1 -48.93 -50.39 13.53
N LYS A 2 -48.66 -50.49 12.22
CA LYS A 2 -48.46 -49.34 11.29
C LYS A 2 -47.76 -48.17 11.98
N TYR A 3 -46.47 -47.96 11.71
CA TYR A 3 -45.93 -46.78 11.01
C TYR A 3 -44.51 -47.07 10.49
N ILE A 4 -44.37 -46.86 9.18
CA ILE A 4 -43.16 -46.90 8.36
C ILE A 4 -42.65 -45.46 8.25
N LEU A 5 -41.34 -45.31 7.99
CA LEU A 5 -40.76 -44.27 7.11
C LEU A 5 -40.16 -43.01 7.75
N ARG A 6 -38.82 -42.90 7.70
CA ARG A 6 -38.04 -41.97 6.85
C ARG A 6 -36.57 -42.06 7.29
N LEU A 7 -35.66 -42.61 6.49
CA LEU A 7 -35.04 -42.08 5.26
C LEU A 7 -34.07 -40.92 5.51
N MET A 8 -32.84 -41.13 5.01
CA MET A 8 -31.73 -40.22 4.78
C MET A 8 -30.77 -39.95 5.95
N ILE A 9 -29.75 -40.81 5.98
CA ILE A 9 -28.41 -40.47 6.44
C ILE A 9 -28.02 -39.16 5.76
N VAL A 10 -27.83 -38.12 6.58
CA VAL A 10 -27.23 -36.84 6.20
C VAL A 10 -25.81 -37.14 5.75
N GLY A 11 -25.63 -37.36 4.45
CA GLY A 11 -24.32 -37.44 3.84
C GLY A 11 -23.61 -36.13 4.14
N LEU A 12 -22.46 -36.24 4.81
CA LEU A 12 -21.52 -35.15 5.04
C LEU A 12 -21.37 -34.34 3.75
N LEU A 13 -21.91 -33.13 3.74
CA LEU A 13 -21.43 -32.08 2.86
C LEU A 13 -20.01 -31.78 3.34
N PHE A 14 -19.03 -32.48 2.76
CA PHE A 14 -17.66 -31.99 2.69
C PHE A 14 -17.76 -30.66 1.96
N GLY A 15 -17.98 -29.58 2.71
CA GLY A 15 -17.68 -28.25 2.24
C GLY A 15 -16.22 -28.29 1.82
N SER A 16 -15.97 -28.28 0.52
CA SER A 16 -14.64 -28.09 0.00
C SER A 16 -14.19 -26.76 0.54
N CYS A 17 -13.28 -26.81 1.52
CA CYS A 17 -12.44 -25.68 1.81
C CYS A 17 -11.65 -25.46 0.52
N GLU A 18 -12.13 -24.56 -0.34
CA GLU A 18 -11.33 -23.99 -1.40
C GLU A 18 -10.20 -23.23 -0.70
N ASN A 19 -9.13 -23.98 -0.43
CA ASN A 19 -7.83 -23.40 -0.18
C ASN A 19 -7.44 -22.75 -1.51
N THR A 20 -7.83 -21.49 -1.67
CA THR A 20 -7.15 -20.58 -2.58
C THR A 20 -5.73 -20.47 -2.06
N SER A 21 -4.88 -21.40 -2.48
CA SER A 21 -3.45 -21.20 -2.43
C SER A 21 -3.17 -20.03 -3.35
N ASN A 22 -3.27 -18.81 -2.81
CA ASN A 22 -2.49 -17.70 -3.31
C ASN A 22 -1.07 -18.24 -3.29
N SER A 23 -0.55 -18.59 -4.46
CA SER A 23 0.84 -18.93 -4.65
C SER A 23 1.62 -17.66 -4.38
N VAL A 24 1.89 -17.39 -3.11
CA VAL A 24 2.78 -16.31 -2.69
C VAL A 24 4.11 -16.62 -3.34
N ASN A 25 4.41 -15.92 -4.44
CA ASN A 25 5.69 -16.04 -5.10
C ASN A 25 6.75 -15.49 -4.13
N PRO A 26 7.61 -16.34 -3.53
CA PRO A 26 8.57 -15.90 -2.51
C PRO A 26 9.62 -14.92 -3.04
N THR A 27 9.62 -14.67 -4.35
CA THR A 27 10.55 -13.81 -5.07
C THR A 27 10.14 -12.33 -5.01
N GLU A 28 8.85 -12.00 -4.82
CA GLU A 28 8.38 -10.61 -4.75
C GLU A 28 8.48 -10.01 -3.32
N ARG A 29 9.71 -9.93 -2.80
CA ARG A 29 9.96 -9.41 -1.43
C ARG A 29 10.38 -7.95 -1.37
N ASN A 30 10.65 -7.30 -2.50
CA ASN A 30 11.15 -5.93 -2.53
C ASN A 30 10.05 -4.97 -2.99
N LEU A 31 9.62 -4.06 -2.10
CA LEU A 31 8.59 -3.07 -2.42
C LEU A 31 9.07 -2.07 -3.48
N ALA A 32 10.32 -1.63 -3.43
CA ALA A 32 10.86 -0.66 -4.37
C ALA A 32 10.91 -1.18 -5.82
N SER A 33 10.99 -2.49 -6.03
CA SER A 33 10.95 -3.09 -7.38
C SER A 33 9.55 -3.16 -7.99
N LYS A 34 8.49 -2.87 -7.23
CA LYS A 34 7.10 -2.96 -7.70
C LYS A 34 6.70 -1.85 -8.68
N VAL A 35 7.47 -0.77 -8.70
CA VAL A 35 7.21 0.39 -9.56
C VAL A 35 8.53 0.87 -10.16
N ALA A 36 8.49 1.25 -11.44
CA ALA A 36 9.62 1.83 -12.17
C ALA A 36 9.48 3.35 -12.26
N TYR A 37 10.60 4.07 -12.33
CA TYR A 37 10.59 5.49 -12.67
C TYR A 37 10.11 5.70 -14.10
N ALA A 38 9.31 6.74 -14.34
CA ALA A 38 8.87 7.15 -15.66
C ALA A 38 8.99 8.69 -15.83
N ASP A 39 8.59 9.21 -16.98
CA ASP A 39 8.59 10.66 -17.24
C ASP A 39 7.47 11.39 -16.50
N GLU A 40 6.47 10.65 -16.04
CA GLU A 40 5.45 11.08 -15.09
C GLU A 40 5.59 10.33 -13.75
N ILE A 41 4.91 10.83 -12.71
CA ILE A 41 4.84 10.17 -11.40
C ILE A 41 4.08 8.86 -11.57
N THR A 42 4.67 7.75 -11.13
CA THR A 42 4.04 6.43 -11.16
C THR A 42 3.85 5.88 -9.76
N ASN A 43 2.82 5.05 -9.59
CA ASN A 43 2.57 4.32 -8.37
C ASN A 43 1.97 2.95 -8.65
N GLU A 44 2.17 2.01 -7.72
CA GLU A 44 1.58 0.67 -7.76
C GLU A 44 0.88 0.38 -6.44
N VAL A 45 -0.34 -0.17 -6.48
CA VAL A 45 -1.06 -0.64 -5.29
C VAL A 45 -0.56 -2.03 -4.94
N VAL A 46 0.14 -2.16 -3.82
CA VAL A 46 0.74 -3.44 -3.39
C VAL A 46 -0.08 -4.18 -2.34
N PHE A 47 -1.09 -3.50 -1.76
CA PHE A 47 -2.07 -4.08 -0.85
C PHE A 47 -3.32 -3.20 -0.80
N GLU A 48 -4.49 -3.83 -0.70
CA GLU A 48 -5.77 -3.15 -0.59
C GLU A 48 -6.75 -3.90 0.32
N SER A 49 -7.30 -3.19 1.30
CA SER A 49 -8.33 -3.64 2.23
C SER A 49 -9.09 -2.39 2.73
N HIS A 50 -9.35 -2.27 4.03
CA HIS A 50 -9.80 -1.04 4.68
C HIS A 50 -8.75 0.09 4.66
N TYR A 51 -7.52 -0.20 4.25
CA TYR A 51 -6.47 0.73 3.88
C TYR A 51 -5.77 0.23 2.61
N LYS A 52 -5.05 1.12 1.93
CA LYS A 52 -4.22 0.83 0.76
C LYS A 52 -2.75 1.09 1.09
N MET A 53 -1.89 0.25 0.53
CA MET A 53 -0.46 0.53 0.46
C MET A 53 -0.09 0.78 -0.99
N LEU A 54 0.52 1.93 -1.26
CA LEU A 54 0.97 2.33 -2.58
C LEU A 54 2.47 2.54 -2.57
N VAL A 55 3.19 1.96 -3.53
CA VAL A 55 4.60 2.31 -3.76
C VAL A 55 4.65 3.34 -4.87
N PHE A 56 5.21 4.51 -4.56
CA PHE A 56 5.44 5.60 -5.52
C PHE A 56 6.86 5.57 -6.06
N ALA A 57 7.05 6.02 -7.31
CA ALA A 57 8.35 6.32 -7.90
C ALA A 57 8.34 7.72 -8.53
N LEU A 58 9.20 8.59 -8.02
CA LEU A 58 9.33 9.97 -8.46
C LEU A 58 10.77 10.26 -8.86
N LYS A 59 10.97 10.87 -10.03
CA LYS A 59 12.25 11.48 -10.42
C LYS A 59 12.40 12.86 -9.76
N LYS A 60 13.63 13.33 -9.63
CA LYS A 60 13.91 14.72 -9.20
C LYS A 60 13.10 15.71 -10.04
N GLY A 61 12.37 16.61 -9.37
CA GLY A 61 11.51 17.62 -10.01
C GLY A 61 10.07 17.16 -10.30
N GLN A 62 9.72 15.89 -10.03
CA GLN A 62 8.35 15.42 -10.07
C GLN A 62 7.71 15.55 -8.69
N ASP A 63 7.17 16.73 -8.37
CA ASP A 63 6.60 17.00 -7.05
C ASP A 63 5.19 16.44 -6.88
N LEU A 64 4.91 15.79 -5.73
CA LEU A 64 3.55 15.67 -5.22
C LEU A 64 3.18 16.99 -4.55
N LYS A 65 2.40 17.79 -5.27
CA LYS A 65 1.97 19.11 -4.81
C LYS A 65 1.26 19.03 -3.45
N PRO A 66 1.40 20.08 -2.62
CA PRO A 66 0.70 20.16 -1.34
C PRO A 66 -0.81 19.94 -1.49
N HIS A 67 -1.34 19.03 -0.68
CA HIS A 67 -2.77 18.74 -0.56
C HIS A 67 -3.07 18.26 0.87
N SER A 68 -4.34 18.17 1.25
CA SER A 68 -4.77 17.56 2.53
C SER A 68 -5.46 16.23 2.27
N ALA A 69 -5.29 15.26 3.17
CA ALA A 69 -6.01 13.99 3.16
C ALA A 69 -6.96 13.87 4.36
N THR A 70 -7.97 13.00 4.25
CA THR A 70 -8.95 12.74 5.33
C THR A 70 -8.49 11.70 6.35
N MET A 71 -7.28 11.15 6.17
CA MET A 71 -6.69 10.11 7.02
C MET A 71 -5.19 10.36 7.15
N ASP A 72 -4.62 9.93 8.28
CA ASP A 72 -3.17 9.95 8.48
C ASP A 72 -2.52 8.97 7.51
N ALA A 73 -1.44 9.40 6.86
CA ALA A 73 -0.75 8.61 5.86
C ALA A 73 0.74 8.44 6.20
N PRO A 74 1.14 7.29 6.79
CA PRO A 74 2.54 6.93 6.94
C PRO A 74 3.24 6.82 5.58
N LEU A 75 4.38 7.50 5.46
CA LEU A 75 5.28 7.47 4.31
C LEU A 75 6.63 6.88 4.75
N ILE A 76 7.04 5.78 4.12
CA ILE A 76 8.33 5.12 4.39
C ILE A 76 9.20 5.24 3.14
N MET A 77 10.38 5.83 3.29
CA MET A 77 11.29 6.03 2.17
C MET A 77 12.07 4.74 1.87
N LEU A 78 11.88 4.20 0.66
CA LEU A 78 12.48 2.94 0.22
C LEU A 78 13.78 3.14 -0.57
N GLU A 79 13.88 4.27 -1.28
CA GLU A 79 15.00 4.62 -2.14
C GLU A 79 15.12 6.16 -2.22
N GLY A 80 16.36 6.67 -2.26
CA GLY A 80 16.61 8.09 -2.45
C GLY A 80 16.24 8.96 -1.25
N SER A 81 15.89 10.21 -1.54
CA SER A 81 15.50 11.22 -0.56
C SER A 81 14.56 12.27 -1.14
N ALA A 82 13.69 12.82 -0.29
CA ALA A 82 12.75 13.88 -0.62
C ALA A 82 12.63 14.88 0.53
N MET A 83 12.29 16.13 0.19
CA MET A 83 11.77 17.08 1.15
C MET A 83 10.28 16.83 1.32
N VAL A 84 9.83 16.62 2.55
CA VAL A 84 8.42 16.50 2.89
C VAL A 84 7.99 17.77 3.62
N THR A 85 6.95 18.42 3.11
CA THR A 85 6.36 19.60 3.75
C THR A 85 5.11 19.17 4.50
N ILE A 86 4.96 19.60 5.75
CA ILE A 86 3.74 19.45 6.56
C ILE A 86 3.43 20.81 7.18
N GLY A 87 2.35 21.44 6.73
CA GLY A 87 2.07 22.85 7.05
C GLY A 87 3.21 23.75 6.56
N THR A 88 3.90 24.40 7.50
CA THR A 88 5.07 25.26 7.24
C THR A 88 6.40 24.58 7.52
N THR A 89 6.39 23.33 7.99
CA THR A 89 7.61 22.60 8.36
C THR A 89 8.08 21.74 7.19
N GLU A 90 9.37 21.86 6.88
CA GLU A 90 10.04 21.02 5.89
C GLU A 90 10.97 20.03 6.59
N THR A 91 10.90 18.76 6.19
CA THR A 91 11.74 17.69 6.74
C THR A 91 12.32 16.87 5.60
N THR A 92 13.64 16.71 5.59
CA THR A 92 14.29 15.79 4.63
C THR A 92 14.13 14.35 5.13
N VAL A 93 13.54 13.51 4.28
CA VAL A 93 13.32 12.09 4.52
C VAL A 93 14.18 11.30 3.54
N LYS A 94 15.03 10.40 4.04
CA LYS A 94 15.94 9.56 3.24
C LYS A 94 15.61 8.08 3.42
N LYS A 95 16.15 7.23 2.55
CA LYS A 95 15.96 5.76 2.62
C LYS A 95 16.08 5.22 4.06
N GLY A 96 15.05 4.49 4.49
CA GLY A 96 14.95 3.91 5.83
C GLY A 96 14.15 4.76 6.82
N ASP A 97 13.97 6.05 6.54
CA ASP A 97 13.17 6.94 7.38
C ASP A 97 11.67 6.72 7.15
N ILE A 98 10.88 7.09 8.16
CA ILE A 98 9.43 7.16 8.13
C ILE A 98 8.97 8.56 8.57
N ILE A 99 7.92 9.07 7.95
CA ILE A 99 7.20 10.27 8.38
C ILE A 99 5.70 10.03 8.22
N THR A 100 4.89 10.53 9.15
CA THR A 100 3.43 10.46 9.01
C THR A 100 2.92 11.79 8.48
N LEU A 101 2.19 11.76 7.37
CA LEU A 101 1.46 12.91 6.86
C LEU A 101 0.11 12.98 7.60
N PRO A 102 -0.13 14.00 8.45
CA PRO A 102 -1.34 14.04 9.27
C PRO A 102 -2.57 14.40 8.45
N LYS A 103 -3.73 13.85 8.83
CA LYS A 103 -5.03 14.23 8.27
C LYS A 103 -5.29 15.73 8.45
N ASP A 104 -6.12 16.26 7.56
CA ASP A 104 -6.62 17.64 7.61
C ASP A 104 -5.52 18.72 7.62
N SER A 105 -4.29 18.35 7.25
CA SER A 105 -3.13 19.23 7.17
C SER A 105 -2.57 19.25 5.75
N MET A 106 -2.08 20.39 5.28
CA MET A 106 -1.43 20.48 3.97
C MET A 106 -0.09 19.76 4.00
N HIS A 107 0.12 18.82 3.08
CA HIS A 107 1.37 18.08 2.98
C HIS A 107 1.76 17.81 1.51
N GLY A 108 3.06 17.83 1.24
CA GLY A 108 3.64 17.63 -0.09
C GLY A 108 4.96 16.87 -0.04
N VAL A 109 5.37 16.31 -1.18
CA VAL A 109 6.62 15.56 -1.32
C VAL A 109 7.38 16.06 -2.54
N SER A 110 8.59 16.58 -2.31
CA SER A 110 9.48 17.11 -3.34
C SER A 110 10.78 16.32 -3.40
N PRO A 111 10.99 15.49 -4.44
CA PRO A 111 12.18 14.64 -4.54
C PRO A 111 13.49 15.46 -4.64
N ILE A 112 14.43 15.21 -3.73
CA ILE A 112 15.79 15.79 -3.76
C ILE A 112 16.67 14.98 -4.72
N THR A 113 16.50 13.66 -4.67
CA THR A 113 16.99 12.69 -5.66
C THR A 113 15.80 11.97 -6.27
N ASN A 114 16.00 11.14 -7.29
CA ASN A 114 15.00 10.12 -7.61
C ASN A 114 14.72 9.31 -6.34
N CYS A 115 13.45 9.08 -6.03
CA CYS A 115 13.05 8.42 -4.80
C CYS A 115 11.85 7.50 -5.01
N LYS A 116 11.79 6.47 -4.17
CA LYS A 116 10.61 5.61 -4.03
C LYS A 116 10.21 5.56 -2.58
N PHE A 117 8.91 5.60 -2.32
CA PHE A 117 8.37 5.49 -0.97
C PHE A 117 7.10 4.66 -0.96
N LEU A 118 6.86 3.97 0.15
CA LEU A 118 5.58 3.37 0.46
C LEU A 118 4.70 4.43 1.14
N LEU A 119 3.46 4.56 0.71
CA LEU A 119 2.43 5.36 1.36
C LEU A 119 1.30 4.42 1.81
N ILE A 120 0.87 4.54 3.06
CA ILE A 120 -0.26 3.79 3.61
C ILE A 120 -1.40 4.77 3.84
N LYS A 121 -2.58 4.54 3.25
CA LYS A 121 -3.74 5.44 3.38
C LYS A 121 -5.07 4.73 3.24
#